data_AF-A0A537YMW7-F1
#
_entry.id   AF-A0A537YMW7-F1
#
_cell.length_a   1.000
_cell.length_b   1.000
_cell.length_c   1.000
_cell.angle_alpha   90.00
_cell.angle_beta   90.00
_cell.angle_gamma   90.00
#
_symmetry.space_group_name_H-M   'P 1'
#
loop_
_entity.id
_entity.type
_entity.pdbx_description
1 polymer ?
#
loop_
_entity_poly.entity_id
_entity_poly.type
_entity_poly.pdbx_seq_one_letter_code
_entity_poly.pdbx_strand_id
1 'polypeptide(L)'
;MGHWVRFVSRLLPFAVALMLAAATATGSFASAAGTRADYVERVEPICKAANTANAGVLQGVKDEVARGHLKQAAPAVLRAARGLERVIGRLAPVPRPPADSRRLTRWLGYAKNGDRLLWKMGRSLRAERKGSVQAMANELVREAKRANAVVVGFDFDYCRLNPARFV
;
A
#
# COMPACT_ATOMS: atom_id res chain seq x y z
N MET A 1 79.89 -19.65 -16.06
CA MET A 1 80.78 -19.62 -14.87
C MET A 1 80.03 -18.86 -13.78
N GLY A 2 79.70 -19.34 -12.59
CA GLY A 2 79.79 -20.64 -11.94
C GLY A 2 78.77 -20.66 -10.79
N HIS A 3 78.20 -21.83 -10.53
CA HIS A 3 77.28 -22.16 -9.42
C HIS A 3 78.03 -22.22 -8.09
N TRP A 4 77.41 -21.98 -6.92
CA TRP A 4 77.60 -22.62 -5.59
C TRP A 4 76.60 -21.95 -4.61
N VAL A 5 75.41 -22.50 -4.26
CA VAL A 5 75.07 -23.64 -3.37
C VAL A 5 75.07 -23.33 -1.85
N ARG A 6 73.83 -23.23 -1.31
CA ARG A 6 73.27 -23.72 -0.02
C ARG A 6 73.64 -23.11 1.34
N PHE A 7 72.59 -22.70 2.06
CA PHE A 7 72.36 -22.98 3.50
C PHE A 7 70.84 -23.03 3.73
N VAL A 8 70.20 -24.20 3.66
CA VAL A 8 69.88 -25.12 4.77
C VAL A 8 69.07 -24.47 5.90
N SER A 9 67.75 -24.71 5.81
CA SER A 9 66.90 -25.27 6.87
C SER A 9 66.71 -24.50 8.18
N ARG A 10 65.46 -24.07 8.42
CA ARG A 10 64.62 -24.64 9.49
C ARG A 10 63.18 -24.12 9.37
N LEU A 11 62.33 -25.01 8.88
CA LEU A 11 60.88 -24.96 9.05
C LEU A 11 60.57 -25.06 10.55
N LEU A 12 59.91 -24.04 11.11
CA LEU A 12 59.10 -24.19 12.33
C LEU A 12 57.63 -24.03 11.94
N PRO A 13 56.81 -25.10 11.97
CA PRO A 13 55.37 -24.95 11.93
C PRO A 13 54.89 -24.62 13.35
N PHE A 14 54.49 -23.37 13.58
CA PHE A 14 53.68 -22.99 14.73
C PHE A 14 52.30 -23.64 14.56
N ALA A 15 52.09 -24.71 15.31
CA ALA A 15 50.79 -25.34 15.46
C ALA A 15 50.06 -24.77 16.69
N VAL A 16 48.74 -24.72 16.55
CA VAL A 16 47.72 -24.75 17.61
C VAL A 16 47.15 -23.40 18.10
N ALA A 17 45.82 -23.42 18.14
CA ALA A 17 44.87 -22.53 18.84
C ALA A 17 44.48 -21.20 18.18
N LEU A 18 43.52 -21.27 17.24
CA LEU A 18 42.48 -20.24 17.12
C LEU A 18 41.12 -20.89 16.76
N MET A 19 40.62 -21.73 17.67
CA MET A 19 39.21 -22.10 17.76
C MET A 19 38.61 -21.30 18.91
N LEU A 20 37.35 -20.86 18.74
CA LEU A 20 36.50 -20.08 19.66
C LEU A 20 36.61 -18.55 19.58
N ALA A 21 35.87 -17.98 18.62
CA ALA A 21 35.09 -16.75 18.84
C ALA A 21 33.90 -16.69 17.85
N ALA A 22 33.11 -17.75 17.75
CA ALA A 22 31.77 -17.68 17.15
C ALA A 22 30.75 -17.31 18.24
N ALA A 23 30.92 -16.14 18.84
CA ALA A 23 30.01 -15.61 19.84
C ALA A 23 28.85 -14.88 19.14
N THR A 24 27.72 -15.58 19.05
CA THR A 24 26.36 -15.04 19.24
C THR A 24 26.00 -13.76 18.49
N ALA A 25 25.82 -13.86 17.18
CA ALA A 25 24.83 -13.04 16.48
C ALA A 25 23.46 -13.75 16.51
N THR A 26 22.89 -13.94 17.71
CA THR A 26 21.43 -14.12 17.83
C THR A 26 20.81 -12.76 17.59
N GLY A 27 20.88 -12.30 16.34
CA GLY A 27 20.03 -11.23 15.86
C GLY A 27 18.61 -11.67 16.15
N SER A 28 17.98 -11.03 17.14
CA SER A 28 16.53 -11.05 17.22
C SER A 28 16.07 -10.61 15.84
N PHE A 29 15.46 -11.52 15.09
CA PHE A 29 14.61 -11.14 13.97
C PHE A 29 13.44 -10.42 14.60
N ALA A 30 13.66 -9.16 15.01
CA ALA A 30 12.61 -8.19 15.18
C ALA A 30 11.89 -8.22 13.84
N SER A 31 10.73 -8.87 13.85
CA SER A 31 9.87 -8.97 12.68
C SER A 31 9.83 -7.60 12.04
N ALA A 32 10.13 -7.50 10.74
CA ALA A 32 10.01 -6.24 10.01
C ALA A 32 8.59 -5.62 10.14
N ALA A 33 7.63 -6.41 10.62
CA ALA A 33 6.38 -5.92 11.17
C ALA A 33 6.57 -5.27 12.55
N GLY A 34 6.79 -3.95 12.54
CA GLY A 34 6.78 -3.10 13.74
C GLY A 34 5.41 -2.98 14.42
N THR A 35 5.28 -2.01 15.31
CA THR A 35 4.04 -1.74 16.07
C THR A 35 2.94 -1.13 15.20
N ARG A 36 1.73 -1.01 15.75
CA ARG A 36 0.63 -0.27 15.11
C ARG A 36 1.02 1.18 14.84
N ALA A 37 1.65 1.85 15.80
CA ALA A 37 2.09 3.23 15.64
C ALA A 37 3.07 3.36 14.46
N ASP A 38 4.06 2.47 14.38
CA ASP A 38 5.03 2.47 13.28
C ASP A 38 4.34 2.22 11.93
N TYR A 39 3.30 1.37 11.90
CA TYR A 39 2.52 1.17 10.68
C TYR A 39 1.81 2.45 10.25
N VAL A 40 1.15 3.13 11.19
CA VAL A 40 0.43 4.39 10.95
C VAL A 40 1.38 5.46 10.42
N GLU A 41 2.52 5.65 11.06
CA GLU A 41 3.56 6.61 10.64
C GLU A 41 4.04 6.34 9.21
N ARG A 42 4.19 5.08 8.81
CA ARG A 42 4.60 4.71 7.44
C ARG A 42 3.52 4.94 6.39
N VAL A 43 2.24 4.69 6.71
CA VAL A 43 1.15 4.73 5.71
C VAL A 43 0.49 6.09 5.56
N GLU A 44 0.41 6.88 6.63
CA GLU A 44 -0.25 8.18 6.64
C GLU A 44 0.31 9.14 5.57
N PRO A 45 1.64 9.28 5.39
CA PRO A 45 2.20 10.11 4.32
C PRO A 45 1.79 9.66 2.92
N ILE A 46 1.64 8.34 2.70
CA ILE A 46 1.19 7.77 1.42
C ILE A 46 -0.25 8.21 1.13
N CYS A 47 -1.12 8.05 2.13
CA CYS A 47 -2.54 8.44 2.03
C CYS A 47 -2.70 9.95 1.89
N LYS A 48 -1.95 10.76 2.65
CA LYS A 48 -1.94 12.22 2.57
C LYS A 48 -1.56 12.71 1.18
N ALA A 49 -0.43 12.24 0.64
CA ALA A 49 0.04 12.61 -0.69
C ALA A 49 -1.02 12.32 -1.77
N ALA A 50 -1.68 11.16 -1.67
CA ALA A 50 -2.74 10.80 -2.60
C ALA A 50 -4.03 11.60 -2.41
N ASN A 51 -4.42 11.90 -1.18
CA ASN A 51 -5.59 12.73 -0.90
C ASN A 51 -5.41 14.15 -1.45
N THR A 52 -4.21 14.70 -1.34
CA THR A 52 -3.84 15.99 -1.94
C THR A 52 -3.84 15.90 -3.47
N ALA A 53 -3.17 14.90 -4.05
CA ALA A 53 -3.08 14.76 -5.51
C ALA A 53 -4.44 14.47 -6.18
N ASN A 54 -5.39 13.88 -5.46
CA ASN A 54 -6.74 13.60 -5.94
C ASN A 54 -7.80 14.57 -5.40
N ALA A 55 -7.40 15.67 -4.76
CA ALA A 55 -8.32 16.69 -4.31
C ALA A 55 -9.13 17.22 -5.50
N GLY A 56 -10.46 17.29 -5.35
CA GLY A 56 -11.35 17.78 -6.40
C GLY A 56 -11.54 16.86 -7.61
N VAL A 57 -10.88 15.70 -7.71
CA VAL A 57 -10.98 14.84 -8.92
C VAL A 57 -12.42 14.41 -9.22
N LEU A 58 -13.22 14.17 -8.18
CA LEU A 58 -14.63 13.78 -8.31
C LEU A 58 -15.61 14.95 -8.19
N GLN A 59 -15.11 16.18 -8.05
CA GLN A 59 -15.96 17.37 -7.96
C GLN A 59 -16.76 17.53 -9.26
N GLY A 60 -18.07 17.79 -9.13
CA GLY A 60 -18.98 17.96 -10.26
C GLY A 60 -19.41 16.67 -10.97
N VAL A 61 -18.85 15.49 -10.64
CA VAL A 61 -19.26 14.21 -11.26
C VAL A 61 -20.74 13.94 -11.07
N LYS A 62 -21.27 14.21 -9.86
CA LYS A 62 -22.70 14.06 -9.56
C LYS A 62 -23.56 14.95 -10.45
N ASP A 63 -23.15 16.20 -10.65
CA ASP A 63 -23.90 17.18 -11.44
C ASP A 63 -23.91 16.80 -12.92
N GLU A 64 -22.76 16.36 -13.47
CA GLU A 64 -22.69 15.83 -14.83
C GLU A 64 -23.60 14.61 -15.02
N VAL A 65 -23.61 13.69 -14.05
CA VAL A 65 -24.51 12.51 -14.10
C VAL A 65 -25.98 12.91 -14.00
N ALA A 66 -26.31 13.89 -13.17
CA ALA A 66 -27.66 14.40 -13.01
C ALA A 66 -28.17 15.02 -14.33
N ARG A 67 -27.33 15.83 -15.00
CA ARG A 67 -27.61 16.45 -16.31
C ARG A 67 -27.59 15.47 -17.50
N GLY A 68 -27.20 14.21 -17.29
CA GLY A 68 -27.12 13.20 -18.35
C GLY A 68 -25.82 13.26 -19.16
N HIS A 69 -24.85 14.07 -18.75
CA HIS A 69 -23.52 14.18 -19.37
C HIS A 69 -22.59 13.04 -18.93
N LEU A 70 -23.01 11.80 -19.18
CA LEU A 70 -22.35 10.60 -18.63
C LEU A 70 -20.93 10.42 -19.18
N LYS A 71 -20.73 10.64 -20.48
CA LYS A 71 -19.40 10.53 -21.11
C LYS A 71 -18.43 11.58 -20.55
N GLN A 72 -18.90 12.79 -20.25
CA GLN A 72 -18.12 13.88 -19.68
C GLN A 72 -17.71 13.58 -18.23
N ALA A 73 -18.55 12.89 -17.46
CA ALA A 73 -18.24 12.48 -16.09
C ALA A 73 -17.19 11.34 -16.03
N ALA A 74 -17.09 10.51 -17.07
CA ALA A 74 -16.28 9.29 -17.02
C ALA A 74 -14.77 9.49 -16.77
N PRO A 75 -14.07 10.46 -17.39
CA PRO A 75 -12.64 10.67 -17.18
C PRO A 75 -12.29 10.98 -15.72
N ALA A 76 -13.14 11.73 -15.02
CA ALA A 76 -12.96 12.06 -13.60
C ALA A 76 -12.99 10.79 -12.73
N VAL A 77 -14.00 9.94 -12.93
CA VAL A 77 -14.12 8.66 -12.21
C VAL A 77 -12.95 7.72 -12.51
N LEU A 78 -12.52 7.63 -13.77
CA LEU A 78 -11.37 6.80 -14.15
C LEU A 78 -10.04 7.35 -13.60
N ARG A 79 -9.90 8.67 -13.48
CA ARG A 79 -8.76 9.29 -12.81
C ARG A 79 -8.75 8.94 -11.32
N ALA A 80 -9.89 8.98 -10.64
CA ALA A 80 -10.01 8.55 -9.25
C ALA A 80 -9.66 7.06 -9.07
N ALA A 81 -10.10 6.19 -9.99
CA ALA A 81 -9.76 4.76 -9.98
C ALA A 81 -8.23 4.56 -10.00
N ARG A 82 -7.54 5.15 -10.99
CA ARG A 82 -6.07 5.10 -11.07
C ARG A 82 -5.38 5.69 -9.83
N GLY A 83 -5.96 6.76 -9.27
CA GLY A 83 -5.48 7.35 -8.02
C GLY A 83 -5.49 6.34 -6.88
N LEU A 84 -6.62 5.66 -6.67
CA LEU A 84 -6.79 4.64 -5.64
C LEU A 84 -5.94 3.40 -5.89
N GLU A 85 -5.87 2.91 -7.13
CA GLU A 85 -5.01 1.80 -7.54
C GLU A 85 -3.54 2.04 -7.14
N ARG A 86 -3.00 3.23 -7.43
CA ARG A 86 -1.63 3.60 -7.04
C ARG A 86 -1.43 3.61 -5.53
N VAL A 87 -2.41 4.11 -4.78
CA VAL A 87 -2.34 4.10 -3.30
C VAL A 87 -2.31 2.68 -2.78
N ILE A 88 -3.21 1.82 -3.28
CA ILE A 88 -3.24 0.39 -2.92
C ILE A 88 -1.90 -0.26 -3.24
N GLY A 89 -1.31 0.02 -4.41
CA GLY A 89 -0.01 -0.50 -4.81
C GLY A 89 1.12 -0.09 -3.86
N ARG A 90 1.08 1.13 -3.32
CA ARG A 90 2.07 1.63 -2.34
C ARG A 90 1.84 1.10 -0.92
N LEU A 91 0.58 0.88 -0.53
CA LEU A 91 0.23 0.35 0.79
C LEU A 91 0.39 -1.16 0.91
N ALA A 92 0.14 -1.90 -0.17
CA ALA A 92 0.20 -3.36 -0.22
C ALA A 92 1.51 -3.96 0.31
N PRO A 93 2.70 -3.45 -0.05
CA PRO A 93 3.98 -3.98 0.40
C PRO A 93 4.39 -3.51 1.80
N VAL A 94 3.70 -2.54 2.42
CA VAL A 94 4.06 -2.06 3.76
C VAL A 94 3.86 -3.19 4.78
N PRO A 95 4.91 -3.60 5.54
CA PRO A 95 4.79 -4.65 6.53
C PRO A 95 3.74 -4.31 7.59
N ARG A 96 2.77 -5.22 7.75
CA ARG A 96 1.64 -5.07 8.69
C ARG A 96 2.04 -5.63 10.06
N PRO A 97 1.74 -4.95 11.18
CA PRO A 97 1.95 -5.49 12.52
C PRO A 97 1.28 -6.86 12.66
N PRO A 98 1.90 -7.87 13.29
CA PRO A 98 1.34 -9.21 13.32
C PRO A 98 -0.04 -9.27 13.98
N ALA A 99 -0.23 -8.52 15.07
CA ALA A 99 -1.50 -8.40 15.79
C ALA A 99 -2.65 -7.83 14.95
N ASP A 100 -2.33 -7.03 13.93
CA ASP A 100 -3.29 -6.32 13.08
C ASP A 100 -3.34 -6.84 11.64
N SER A 101 -2.52 -7.83 11.29
CA SER A 101 -2.29 -8.25 9.91
C SER A 101 -3.57 -8.64 9.18
N ARG A 102 -4.45 -9.44 9.82
CA ARG A 102 -5.74 -9.84 9.22
C ARG A 102 -6.69 -8.66 9.04
N ARG A 103 -6.68 -7.73 9.98
CA ARG A 103 -7.54 -6.53 10.00
C ARG A 103 -7.12 -5.59 8.87
N LEU A 104 -5.83 -5.27 8.77
CA LEU A 104 -5.26 -4.45 7.71
C LEU A 104 -5.36 -5.10 6.32
N THR A 105 -5.24 -6.42 6.23
CA THR A 105 -5.50 -7.16 4.98
C THR A 105 -6.94 -6.98 4.52
N ARG A 106 -7.91 -7.04 5.44
CA ARG A 106 -9.32 -6.82 5.13
C ARG A 106 -9.60 -5.37 4.72
N TRP A 107 -9.03 -4.39 5.43
CA TRP A 107 -9.13 -2.98 5.09
C TRP A 107 -8.64 -2.71 3.65
N LEU A 108 -7.46 -3.23 3.28
CA LEU A 108 -6.94 -3.11 1.92
C LEU A 108 -7.80 -3.87 0.90
N GLY A 109 -8.42 -4.98 1.31
CA GLY A 109 -9.41 -5.71 0.49
C GLY A 109 -10.61 -4.84 0.12
N TYR A 110 -11.19 -4.10 1.07
CA TYR A 110 -12.28 -3.16 0.80
C TYR A 110 -11.83 -2.02 -0.12
N ALA A 111 -10.62 -1.49 0.04
CA ALA A 111 -10.06 -0.50 -0.88
C ALA A 111 -9.95 -1.05 -2.32
N LYS A 112 -9.47 -2.30 -2.49
CA LYS A 112 -9.43 -2.99 -3.79
C LYS A 112 -10.83 -3.19 -4.40
N ASN A 113 -11.85 -3.43 -3.58
CA ASN A 113 -13.23 -3.52 -4.06
C ASN A 113 -13.70 -2.15 -4.57
N GLY A 114 -13.40 -1.07 -3.83
CA GLY A 114 -13.66 0.30 -4.23
C GLY A 114 -13.00 0.67 -5.56
N ASP A 115 -11.73 0.30 -5.76
CA ASP A 115 -11.01 0.50 -7.02
C ASP A 115 -11.73 -0.19 -8.21
N ARG A 116 -12.09 -1.47 -8.05
CA ARG A 116 -12.85 -2.20 -9.09
C ARG A 116 -14.18 -1.54 -9.41
N LEU A 117 -14.89 -1.01 -8.41
CA LEU A 117 -16.15 -0.28 -8.59
C LEU A 117 -15.94 1.02 -9.36
N LEU A 118 -14.92 1.81 -9.02
CA LEU A 118 -14.58 3.04 -9.75
C LEU A 118 -14.27 2.75 -11.23
N TRP A 119 -13.48 1.71 -11.51
CA TRP A 119 -13.22 1.29 -12.90
C TRP A 119 -14.49 0.87 -13.65
N LYS A 120 -15.37 0.07 -13.02
CA LYS A 120 -16.65 -0.34 -13.63
C LYS A 120 -17.60 0.85 -13.83
N MET A 121 -17.62 1.78 -12.90
CA MET A 121 -18.42 3.00 -12.95
C MET A 121 -17.96 3.91 -14.09
N GLY A 122 -16.66 4.19 -14.18
CA GLY A 122 -16.08 4.96 -15.28
C GLY A 122 -16.34 4.36 -16.67
N ARG A 123 -16.27 3.02 -16.79
CA ARG A 123 -16.64 2.31 -18.04
C ARG A 123 -18.14 2.40 -18.34
N SER A 124 -18.99 2.29 -17.32
CA SER A 124 -20.45 2.42 -17.49
C SER A 124 -20.87 3.83 -17.89
N LEU A 125 -20.20 4.85 -17.35
CA LEU A 125 -20.39 6.24 -17.74
C LEU A 125 -20.03 6.48 -19.22
N ARG A 126 -18.92 5.93 -19.70
CA ARG A 126 -18.56 5.98 -21.14
C ARG A 126 -19.60 5.29 -22.03
N ALA A 127 -20.17 4.19 -21.54
CA ALA A 127 -21.21 3.43 -22.22
C ALA A 127 -22.63 3.96 -21.97
N GLU A 128 -22.77 5.14 -21.33
CA GLU A 128 -24.05 5.82 -21.06
C GLU A 128 -25.07 4.99 -20.25
N ARG A 129 -24.58 4.04 -19.42
CA ARG A 129 -25.42 3.17 -18.59
C ARG A 129 -25.73 3.81 -17.24
N LYS A 130 -26.62 4.81 -17.20
CA LYS A 130 -26.95 5.57 -15.96
C LYS A 130 -27.39 4.69 -14.79
N GLY A 131 -28.27 3.72 -15.03
CA GLY A 131 -28.83 2.87 -13.97
C GLY A 131 -27.77 2.07 -13.19
N SER A 132 -26.73 1.57 -13.87
CA SER A 132 -25.65 0.81 -13.21
C SER A 132 -24.73 1.70 -12.37
N VAL A 133 -24.57 2.97 -12.75
CA VAL A 133 -23.71 3.94 -12.05
C VAL A 133 -24.20 4.19 -10.63
N GLN A 134 -25.51 4.42 -10.44
CA GLN A 134 -26.06 4.68 -9.11
C GLN A 134 -25.89 3.50 -8.16
N ALA A 135 -26.17 2.28 -8.64
CA ALA A 135 -25.99 1.06 -7.85
C ALA A 135 -24.52 0.88 -7.41
N MET A 136 -23.57 1.15 -8.31
CA MET A 136 -22.13 1.09 -8.01
C MET A 136 -21.68 2.19 -7.05
N ALA A 137 -22.21 3.41 -7.15
CA ALA A 137 -21.91 4.49 -6.21
C ALA A 137 -22.36 4.13 -4.78
N ASN A 138 -23.56 3.56 -4.65
CA ASN A 138 -24.06 3.08 -3.36
C ASN A 138 -23.20 1.95 -2.78
N GLU A 139 -22.75 1.01 -3.61
CA GLU A 139 -21.81 -0.04 -3.19
C GLU A 139 -20.45 0.54 -2.78
N LEU A 140 -19.93 1.53 -3.51
CA LEU A 140 -18.67 2.18 -3.18
C LEU A 140 -18.71 2.86 -1.81
N VAL A 141 -19.83 3.51 -1.48
CA VAL A 141 -20.06 4.06 -0.13
C VAL A 141 -20.08 2.97 0.94
N ARG A 142 -20.73 1.82 0.68
CA ARG A 142 -20.74 0.69 1.61
C ARG A 142 -19.34 0.13 1.85
N GLU A 143 -18.55 -0.05 0.79
CA GLU A 143 -17.18 -0.53 0.89
C GLU A 143 -16.28 0.45 1.66
N ALA A 144 -16.45 1.77 1.44
CA ALA A 144 -15.73 2.80 2.20
C ALA A 144 -16.08 2.77 3.70
N LYS A 145 -17.37 2.61 4.04
CA LYS A 145 -17.80 2.47 5.44
C LYS A 145 -17.23 1.20 6.08
N ARG A 146 -17.25 0.07 5.38
CA ARG A 146 -16.66 -1.21 5.84
C ARG A 146 -15.15 -1.09 6.05
N ALA A 147 -14.45 -0.45 5.13
CA ALA A 147 -13.02 -0.16 5.27
C ALA A 147 -12.74 0.63 6.55
N ASN A 148 -13.46 1.75 6.75
CA ASN A 148 -13.24 2.61 7.91
C ASN A 148 -13.57 1.93 9.24
N ALA A 149 -14.64 1.12 9.29
CA ALA A 149 -15.01 0.40 10.51
C ALA A 149 -13.90 -0.54 10.98
N VAL A 150 -13.18 -1.16 10.05
CA VAL A 150 -12.09 -2.10 10.36
C VAL A 150 -10.86 -1.39 10.93
N VAL A 151 -10.67 -0.09 10.69
CA VAL A 151 -9.50 0.68 11.13
C VAL A 151 -9.84 1.81 12.12
N VAL A 152 -11.01 1.74 12.77
CA VAL A 152 -11.48 2.80 13.67
C VAL A 152 -10.52 3.12 14.83
N GLY A 153 -9.69 2.16 15.25
CA GLY A 153 -8.69 2.34 16.32
C GLY A 153 -7.24 2.46 15.83
N PHE A 154 -7.01 2.91 14.59
CA PHE A 154 -5.67 3.12 14.02
C PHE A 154 -5.24 4.58 14.01
N ASP A 155 -6.04 5.49 14.57
CA ASP A 155 -5.75 6.94 14.60
C ASP A 155 -5.37 7.50 13.21
N PHE A 156 -5.97 6.93 12.15
CA PHE A 156 -5.73 7.37 10.79
C PHE A 156 -6.44 8.69 10.49
N ASP A 157 -5.68 9.67 10.04
CA ASP A 157 -6.17 10.97 9.58
C ASP A 157 -6.48 10.95 8.08
N TYR A 158 -5.55 10.44 7.25
CA TYR A 158 -5.67 10.48 5.80
C TYR A 158 -5.98 9.10 5.19
N CYS A 159 -5.68 8.00 5.89
CA CYS A 159 -5.94 6.66 5.36
C CYS A 159 -7.39 6.19 5.47
N ARG A 160 -8.28 6.99 6.07
CA ARG A 160 -9.72 6.73 6.05
C ARG A 160 -10.33 7.11 4.70
N LEU A 161 -11.16 6.23 4.15
CA LEU A 161 -11.87 6.50 2.90
C LEU A 161 -13.03 7.45 3.18
N ASN A 162 -13.04 8.65 2.60
CA ASN A 162 -14.15 9.59 2.75
C ASN A 162 -15.31 9.23 1.80
N PRO A 163 -16.44 8.68 2.27
CA PRO A 163 -17.53 8.25 1.40
C PRO A 163 -18.27 9.42 0.76
N ALA A 164 -18.24 10.61 1.37
CA ALA A 164 -18.90 11.81 0.85
C ALA A 164 -18.29 12.31 -0.47
N ARG A 165 -17.08 11.82 -0.84
CA ARG A 165 -16.48 12.10 -2.15
C ARG A 165 -17.16 11.34 -3.31
N PHE A 166 -18.06 10.39 -3.02
CA PHE A 166 -18.66 9.52 -4.01
C PHE A 166 -20.16 9.77 -4.26
N VAL A 167 -20.79 10.69 -3.52
CA VAL A 167 -22.24 10.94 -3.51
C VAL A 167 -22.62 12.41 -3.56
#